data_AF-A0A7C3ANK7-F1
#
_entry.id   AF-A0A7C3ANK7-F1
#
_cell.length_a   1.000
_cell.length_b   1.000
_cell.length_c   1.000
_cell.angle_alpha   90.00
_cell.angle_beta   90.00
_cell.angle_gamma   90.00
#
_symmetry.space_group_name_H-M   'P 1'
#
loop_
_entity.id
_entity.type
_entity.pdbx_description
1 polymer ?
#
loop_
_entity_poly.entity_id
_entity_poly.type
_entity_poly.pdbx_seq_one_letter_code
_entity_poly.pdbx_strand_id
1 'polypeptide(L)'
;MLNSEYERKDNSMKNAILNWSKRRYNKGQRLIALIPACLLFLIGIPFALVILSPFIDTYLRLPKFVLEPLNIIVALFLIIPGLSFSAWSVWVQFKIGGGTPIPMMPTQKLVVDGPYAYCRNPMTLGMIIFYLE
;
A
#
# COMPACT_ATOMS: atom_id res chain seq x y z
N MET A 1 5.53 -32.15 -29.14
CA MET A 1 6.20 -32.20 -27.82
C MET A 1 6.32 -30.83 -27.16
N LEU A 2 6.83 -29.78 -27.83
CA LEU A 2 6.90 -28.42 -27.25
C LEU A 2 5.54 -27.85 -26.80
N ASN A 3 4.48 -28.04 -27.58
CA ASN A 3 3.14 -27.52 -27.24
C ASN A 3 2.54 -28.20 -25.99
N SER A 4 2.78 -29.51 -25.82
CA SER A 4 2.30 -30.26 -24.65
C SER A 4 3.08 -29.95 -23.38
N GLU A 5 4.37 -29.58 -23.47
CA GLU A 5 5.12 -29.11 -22.31
C GLU A 5 4.71 -27.69 -21.90
N TYR A 6 4.46 -26.82 -22.88
CA TYR A 6 3.99 -25.46 -22.63
C TYR A 6 2.63 -25.44 -21.94
N GLU A 7 1.66 -26.21 -22.44
CA GLU A 7 0.34 -26.35 -21.78
C GLU A 7 0.45 -26.95 -20.38
N ARG A 8 1.34 -27.93 -20.16
CA ARG A 8 1.54 -28.52 -18.84
C ARG A 8 2.08 -27.48 -17.84
N LYS A 9 3.01 -26.64 -18.29
CA LYS A 9 3.63 -25.59 -17.48
C LYS A 9 2.64 -24.46 -17.17
N ASP A 10 1.84 -24.04 -18.15
CA ASP A 10 0.77 -23.05 -17.96
C ASP A 10 -0.28 -23.55 -16.95
N ASN A 11 -0.76 -24.79 -17.09
CA ASN A 11 -1.70 -25.39 -16.16
C ASN A 11 -1.13 -25.53 -14.75
N SER A 12 0.15 -25.91 -14.62
CA SER A 12 0.84 -25.97 -13.33
C SER A 12 0.91 -24.60 -12.65
N MET A 13 1.23 -23.55 -13.42
CA MET A 13 1.32 -22.19 -12.90
C MET A 13 -0.05 -21.65 -12.47
N LYS A 14 -1.09 -21.84 -13.29
CA LYS A 14 -2.48 -21.48 -12.97
C LYS A 14 -2.95 -22.14 -11.67
N ASN A 15 -2.70 -23.44 -11.52
CA ASN A 15 -3.09 -24.18 -10.33
C ASN A 15 -2.33 -23.71 -9.08
N ALA A 16 -1.05 -23.35 -9.21
CA ALA A 16 -0.28 -22.79 -8.10
C ALA A 16 -0.87 -21.45 -7.61
N ILE A 17 -1.18 -20.52 -8.52
CA ILE A 17 -1.79 -19.22 -8.19
C ILE A 17 -3.17 -19.41 -7.57
N LEU A 18 -4.00 -20.28 -8.14
CA LEU A 18 -5.34 -20.59 -7.61
C LEU A 18 -5.25 -21.16 -6.19
N ASN A 19 -4.38 -22.14 -5.96
CA ASN A 19 -4.22 -22.76 -4.64
C ASN A 19 -3.67 -21.78 -3.59
N TRP A 20 -2.79 -20.86 -4.01
CA TRP A 20 -2.28 -19.80 -3.16
C TRP A 20 -3.38 -18.79 -2.80
N SER A 21 -4.19 -18.36 -3.77
CA SER A 21 -5.28 -17.39 -3.55
C SER A 21 -6.38 -17.91 -2.62
N LYS A 22 -6.64 -19.23 -2.62
CA LYS A 22 -7.67 -19.88 -1.78
C LYS A 22 -7.26 -20.02 -0.31
N ARG A 23 -6.00 -19.76 0.05
CA ARG A 23 -5.55 -19.87 1.44
C ARG A 23 -6.19 -18.80 2.30
N ARG A 24 -7.01 -19.24 3.26
CA ARG A 24 -7.63 -18.36 4.26
C ARG A 24 -6.75 -18.30 5.49
N TYR A 25 -6.36 -17.09 5.86
CA TYR A 25 -5.57 -16.82 7.06
C TYR A 25 -6.46 -16.38 8.21
N ASN A 26 -6.08 -16.74 9.44
CA ASN A 26 -6.80 -16.32 10.64
C ASN A 26 -6.56 -14.83 10.94
N LYS A 27 -7.44 -14.19 11.71
CA LYS A 27 -7.37 -12.74 12.01
C LYS A 27 -6.03 -12.33 12.62
N GLY A 28 -5.47 -13.15 13.52
CA GLY A 28 -4.17 -12.91 14.14
C GLY A 28 -3.00 -12.92 13.15
N GLN A 29 -2.98 -13.88 12.22
CA GLN A 29 -1.94 -13.94 11.18
C GLN A 29 -1.98 -12.72 10.27
N ARG A 30 -3.19 -12.27 9.89
CA ARG A 30 -3.37 -11.05 9.10
C ARG A 30 -2.84 -9.81 9.81
N LEU A 31 -3.09 -9.70 11.12
CA LEU A 31 -2.56 -8.60 11.92
C LEU A 31 -1.03 -8.60 11.96
N ILE A 32 -0.42 -9.77 12.17
CA ILE A 32 1.04 -9.91 12.23
C ILE A 32 1.68 -9.48 10.91
N ALA A 33 1.09 -9.82 9.76
CA ALA A 33 1.68 -9.37 8.49
C ALA A 33 1.47 -7.89 8.19
N LEU A 34 0.46 -7.24 8.78
CA LEU A 34 0.32 -5.79 8.65
C LEU A 34 1.44 -5.03 9.37
N ILE A 35 2.03 -5.60 10.44
CA ILE A 35 3.11 -4.96 11.21
C ILE A 35 4.30 -4.55 10.34
N PRO A 36 4.95 -5.45 9.55
CA PRO A 36 6.08 -5.05 8.71
C PRO A 36 5.68 -4.05 7.63
N ALA A 37 4.45 -4.14 7.10
CA ALA A 37 3.97 -3.15 6.14
C ALA A 37 3.81 -1.78 6.81
N CYS A 38 3.16 -1.70 7.98
CA CYS A 38 3.05 -0.46 8.74
C CYS A 38 4.42 0.13 9.08
N LEU A 39 5.36 -0.67 9.60
CA LEU A 39 6.72 -0.23 9.90
C LEU A 39 7.42 0.35 8.67
N LEU A 40 7.34 -0.35 7.53
CA LEU A 40 8.00 0.09 6.30
C LEU A 40 7.36 1.36 5.72
N PHE A 41 6.03 1.39 5.57
CA PHE A 41 5.34 2.47 4.87
C PHE A 41 5.14 3.74 5.72
N LEU A 42 4.96 3.61 7.04
CA LEU A 42 4.73 4.74 7.95
C LEU A 42 6.00 5.29 8.58
N ILE A 43 7.05 4.48 8.72
CA ILE A 43 8.29 4.89 9.39
C ILE A 43 9.46 4.79 8.41
N GLY A 44 9.67 3.62 7.81
CA GLY A 44 10.82 3.37 6.94
C GLY A 44 10.93 4.35 5.77
N ILE A 45 9.86 4.50 4.99
CA ILE A 45 9.85 5.38 3.81
C ILE A 45 9.92 6.86 4.21
N PRO A 46 9.09 7.40 5.11
CA PRO A 46 9.20 8.81 5.54
C PRO A 46 10.57 9.13 6.13
N PHE A 47 11.14 8.23 6.93
CA PHE A 47 12.49 8.41 7.48
C PHE A 47 13.55 8.46 6.38
N ALA A 48 13.47 7.55 5.40
CA ALA A 48 14.34 7.59 4.23
C ALA A 48 14.16 8.90 3.43
N LEU A 49 12.92 9.36 3.24
CA LEU A 49 12.64 10.63 2.55
C LEU A 49 13.26 11.82 3.29
N VAL A 50 13.13 11.90 4.61
CA VAL A 50 13.74 12.99 5.41
C VAL A 50 15.27 13.00 5.29
N ILE A 51 15.92 11.84 5.19
CA ILE A 51 17.37 11.73 5.04
C ILE A 51 17.83 12.03 3.60
N LEU A 52 17.11 11.50 2.60
CA LEU A 52 17.50 11.61 1.19
C LEU A 52 17.11 12.96 0.58
N SER A 53 16.01 13.56 1.03
CA SER A 53 15.49 14.85 0.53
C SER A 53 16.56 15.95 0.47
N PRO A 54 17.32 16.27 1.54
CA PRO A 54 18.36 17.31 1.47
C PRO A 54 19.49 16.98 0.49
N PHE A 55 19.79 15.69 0.29
CA PHE A 55 20.79 15.24 -0.67
C PHE A 55 20.33 15.48 -2.11
N ILE A 56 19.07 15.15 -2.40
CA ILE A 56 18.42 15.36 -3.70
C ILE A 56 18.27 16.85 -3.99
N ASP A 57 17.80 17.64 -3.02
CA ASP A 57 17.62 19.08 -3.14
C ASP A 57 18.93 19.80 -3.43
N THR A 58 20.03 19.37 -2.80
CA THR A 58 21.37 19.92 -3.05
C THR A 58 21.88 19.54 -4.44
N TYR A 59 21.64 18.30 -4.87
CA TYR A 59 22.05 17.82 -6.20
C TYR A 59 21.27 18.53 -7.32
N LEU A 60 19.97 18.75 -7.14
CA LEU A 60 19.08 19.38 -8.12
C LEU A 60 18.96 20.90 -7.99
N ARG A 61 19.57 21.51 -6.96
CA ARG A 61 19.49 22.95 -6.62
C ARG A 61 18.04 23.44 -6.54
N LEU A 62 17.16 22.66 -5.91
CA LEU A 62 15.74 22.97 -5.84
C LEU A 62 15.49 24.18 -4.91
N PRO A 63 14.68 25.16 -5.32
CA PRO A 63 14.26 26.24 -4.44
C PRO A 63 13.29 25.73 -3.38
N LYS A 64 13.29 26.34 -2.19
CA LYS A 64 12.28 26.04 -1.17
C LYS A 64 10.89 26.43 -1.71
N PHE A 65 10.01 25.44 -1.90
CA PHE A 65 8.68 25.64 -2.50
C PHE A 65 7.70 26.37 -1.57
N VAL A 66 7.86 26.25 -0.25
CA VAL A 66 6.94 26.83 0.75
C VAL A 66 7.74 27.55 1.85
N LEU A 67 7.28 28.75 2.23
CA LEU A 67 7.87 29.55 3.30
C LEU A 67 7.49 28.97 4.68
N GLU A 68 8.45 28.93 5.61
CA GLU A 68 8.15 28.60 7.01
C GLU A 68 7.34 29.74 7.66
N PRO A 69 6.26 29.47 8.44
CA PRO A 69 5.83 28.17 8.95
C PRO A 69 4.68 27.51 8.17
N LEU A 70 4.28 28.05 7.01
CA LEU A 70 3.16 27.53 6.22
C LEU A 70 3.40 26.09 5.75
N ASN A 71 4.66 25.70 5.57
CA ASN A 71 5.05 24.33 5.25
C ASN A 71 4.49 23.29 6.25
N ILE A 72 4.54 23.56 7.55
CA ILE A 72 4.05 22.64 8.59
C ILE A 72 2.53 22.46 8.49
N ILE A 73 1.81 23.55 8.23
CA ILE A 73 0.35 23.51 8.08
C ILE A 73 -0.04 22.72 6.83
N VAL A 74 0.67 22.93 5.72
CA VAL A 74 0.46 22.19 4.47
C VAL A 74 0.79 20.71 4.66
N ALA A 75 1.91 20.39 5.31
CA ALA A 75 2.31 19.02 5.62
C ALA A 75 1.24 18.32 6.47
N LEU A 76 0.79 18.92 7.58
CA LEU A 76 -0.28 18.36 8.40
C LEU A 76 -1.58 18.17 7.63
N PHE A 77 -1.93 19.12 6.76
CA PHE A 77 -3.10 19.03 5.91
C PHE A 77 -3.01 17.90 4.89
N LEU A 78 -1.81 17.45 4.51
CA LEU A 78 -1.59 16.30 3.62
C LEU A 78 -1.50 14.99 4.41
N ILE A 79 -0.75 14.97 5.51
CA ILE A 79 -0.56 13.82 6.41
C ILE A 79 -1.91 13.23 6.84
N ILE A 80 -2.77 14.08 7.42
CA ILE A 80 -4.01 13.65 8.09
C ILE A 80 -4.96 12.92 7.13
N PRO A 81 -5.37 13.51 5.98
CA PRO A 81 -6.23 12.81 5.03
C PRO A 81 -5.52 11.63 4.36
N GLY A 82 -4.23 11.75 4.04
CA GLY A 82 -3.45 10.66 3.42
C GLY A 82 -3.44 9.39 4.28
N LEU A 83 -3.13 9.53 5.56
CA LEU A 83 -3.17 8.43 6.53
C LEU A 83 -4.58 7.93 6.77
N SER A 84 -5.57 8.82 6.84
CA SER A 84 -6.97 8.43 7.06
C SER A 84 -7.51 7.56 5.92
N PHE A 85 -7.26 7.93 4.66
CA PHE A 85 -7.65 7.13 3.49
C PHE A 85 -6.93 5.78 3.45
N SER A 86 -5.63 5.77 3.72
CA SER A 86 -4.85 4.52 3.78
C SER A 86 -5.35 3.58 4.89
N ALA A 87 -5.53 4.09 6.11
CA ALA A 87 -6.00 3.31 7.25
C ALA A 87 -7.44 2.78 7.04
N TRP A 88 -8.34 3.61 6.52
CA TRP A 88 -9.71 3.19 6.20
C TRP A 88 -9.68 2.07 5.15
N SER A 89 -8.87 2.21 4.11
CA SER A 89 -8.74 1.18 3.06
C SER A 89 -8.24 -0.16 3.61
N VAL A 90 -7.24 -0.14 4.49
CA VAL A 90 -6.73 -1.35 5.17
C VAL A 90 -7.81 -1.98 6.04
N TRP A 91 -8.56 -1.15 6.77
CA TRP A 91 -9.63 -1.62 7.65
C TRP A 91 -10.73 -2.34 6.89
N VAL A 92 -11.19 -1.79 5.76
CA VAL A 92 -12.22 -2.41 4.93
C VAL A 92 -11.70 -3.71 4.28
N GLN A 93 -10.45 -3.74 3.81
CA GLN A 93 -9.84 -4.98 3.31
C GLN A 93 -9.76 -6.08 4.37
N PHE A 94 -9.42 -5.71 5.61
CA PHE A 94 -9.32 -6.64 6.73
C PHE A 94 -10.69 -7.19 7.16
N LYS A 95 -11.69 -6.30 7.30
CA LYS A 95 -13.04 -6.62 7.78
C LYS A 95 -13.90 -7.29 6.70
N ILE A 96 -13.98 -6.67 5.51
CA ILE A 96 -14.90 -7.06 4.43
C ILE A 96 -14.19 -7.96 3.43
N GLY A 97 -12.98 -7.57 2.99
CA GLY A 97 -12.19 -8.29 1.99
C GLY A 97 -11.63 -9.62 2.48
N GLY A 98 -11.56 -9.83 3.79
CA GLY A 98 -11.08 -11.08 4.36
C GLY A 98 -9.60 -11.36 4.08
N GLY A 99 -8.81 -10.32 3.84
CA GLY A 99 -7.36 -10.39 3.57
C GLY A 99 -6.68 -9.07 3.93
N THR A 100 -5.51 -8.83 3.36
CA THR A 100 -4.74 -7.58 3.53
C THR A 100 -4.30 -7.07 2.16
N PRO A 101 -3.85 -5.81 2.04
CA PRO A 101 -3.25 -5.30 0.81
C PRO A 101 -1.92 -5.99 0.44
N ILE A 102 -1.39 -6.82 1.33
CA ILE A 102 -0.10 -7.47 1.14
C ILE A 102 -0.32 -8.68 0.24
N PRO A 103 0.49 -8.87 -0.82
CA PRO A 103 0.32 -9.97 -1.75
C PRO A 103 0.25 -11.31 -1.02
N MET A 104 1.07 -11.50 0.02
CA MET A 104 1.14 -12.74 0.80
C MET A 104 -0.17 -13.17 1.47
N MET A 105 -1.14 -12.26 1.65
CA MET A 105 -2.47 -12.55 2.19
C MET A 105 -3.57 -11.82 1.42
N PRO A 106 -3.88 -12.29 0.19
CA PRO A 106 -4.77 -11.57 -0.70
C PRO A 106 -6.22 -11.56 -0.17
N THR A 107 -6.95 -10.49 -0.51
CA THR A 107 -8.38 -10.38 -0.25
C THR A 107 -9.15 -11.50 -0.93
N GLN A 108 -10.07 -12.12 -0.19
CA GLN A 108 -10.90 -13.25 -0.63
C GLN A 108 -12.21 -12.80 -1.27
N LYS A 109 -12.63 -11.56 -0.99
CA LYS A 109 -13.81 -10.93 -1.56
C LYS A 109 -13.40 -9.59 -2.15
N LEU A 110 -14.00 -9.25 -3.30
CA LEU A 110 -13.88 -7.93 -3.85
C LEU A 110 -14.55 -6.94 -2.90
N VAL A 111 -13.78 -5.95 -2.45
CA VAL A 111 -14.26 -4.89 -1.57
C VAL A 111 -14.78 -3.75 -2.45
N VAL A 112 -16.06 -3.44 -2.33
CA VAL A 112 -16.71 -2.34 -3.07
C VAL A 112 -17.24 -1.24 -2.15
N ASP A 113 -17.10 -1.41 -0.83
CA ASP A 113 -17.61 -0.49 0.18
C ASP A 113 -16.54 0.49 0.68
N GLY A 114 -17.02 1.60 1.26
CA GLY A 114 -16.17 2.60 1.91
C GLY A 114 -15.28 3.35 0.91
N PRO A 115 -13.96 3.45 1.14
CA PRO A 115 -13.08 4.22 0.27
C PRO A 115 -12.93 3.60 -1.13
N TYR A 116 -13.22 2.29 -1.26
CA TYR A 116 -13.25 1.58 -2.55
C TYR A 116 -14.43 1.96 -3.44
N ALA A 117 -15.46 2.61 -2.88
CA ALA A 117 -16.58 3.13 -3.66
C ALA A 117 -16.21 4.39 -4.45
N TYR A 118 -15.23 5.17 -3.98
CA TYR A 118 -14.80 6.41 -4.62
C TYR A 118 -13.71 6.19 -5.67
N CYS A 119 -12.80 5.23 -5.44
CA CYS A 119 -11.76 4.90 -6.40
C CYS A 119 -11.31 3.43 -6.26
N ARG A 120 -10.70 2.88 -7.32
CA ARG A 120 -10.25 1.47 -7.33
C ARG A 120 -9.08 1.19 -6.38
N ASN A 121 -8.25 2.21 -6.10
CA ASN A 121 -7.03 2.08 -5.30
C ASN A 121 -6.91 3.21 -4.25
N PRO A 122 -7.82 3.26 -3.25
CA PRO A 122 -7.85 4.34 -2.27
C PRO A 122 -6.63 4.36 -1.35
N MET A 123 -6.03 3.20 -1.08
CA MET A 123 -4.78 3.11 -0.32
C MET A 123 -3.63 3.81 -1.05
N THR A 124 -3.47 3.56 -2.35
CA THR A 124 -2.42 4.22 -3.14
C THR A 124 -2.62 5.73 -3.19
N LEU A 125 -3.87 6.17 -3.32
CA LEU A 125 -4.21 7.59 -3.26
C LEU A 125 -3.82 8.21 -1.91
N GLY A 126 -4.16 7.55 -0.80
CA GLY A 126 -3.78 8.01 0.54
C GLY A 126 -2.25 8.10 0.73
N MET A 127 -1.51 7.10 0.24
CA MET A 127 -0.04 7.09 0.32
C MET A 127 0.61 8.18 -0.55
N ILE A 128 0.06 8.49 -1.73
CA ILE A 128 0.57 9.58 -2.57
C ILE A 128 0.39 10.93 -1.86
N ILE A 129 -0.78 11.15 -1.26
CA ILE A 129 -1.05 12.39 -0.52
C ILE A 129 -0.10 12.51 0.68
N PHE A 130 0.12 11.41 1.40
CA PHE A 130 1.07 11.34 2.50
C PHE A 130 2.50 11.67 2.02
N TYR A 131 3.02 11.05 0.97
CA TYR A 131 4.40 11.34 0.54
C TYR A 131 4.64 12.71 -0.12
N LEU A 132 3.60 13.54 -0.27
CA LEU A 132 3.71 14.87 -0.86
C LEU A 132 3.97 15.98 0.18
N GLU A 133 4.04 15.61 1.47
CA GLU A 133 4.28 16.50 2.61
C GLU A 133 5.68 17.13 2.70
#